data_AF-A0A401MEF5-F1
#
_entry.id   AF-A0A401MEF5-F1
#
_cell.length_a   1.000
_cell.length_b   1.000
_cell.length_c   1.000
_cell.angle_alpha   90.00
_cell.angle_beta   90.00
_cell.angle_gamma   90.00
#
_symmetry.space_group_name_H-M   'P 1'
#
loop_
_entity.id
_entity.type
_entity.pdbx_description
1 polymer ?
#
loop_
_entity_poly.entity_id
_entity_poly.type
_entity_poly.pdbx_seq_one_letter_code
_entity_poly.pdbx_strand_id
1 'polypeptide(L)'
;MRIGGIMVAAAAMVAMAGSPASAGTSVSSWGQSVRSNCDNSSKGTFDDDGEHFYLTDLCADSMSAVMKVDVAPYQSGGGYDFTIWNSNTAGSTVDVNKSYAEGTGVCIQAGLGESSSGEWGGWGYWTCGVA
;
A
#
# COMPACT_ATOMS: atom_id res chain seq x y z
N MET A 1 64.34 -28.87 -18.53
CA MET A 1 63.03 -29.25 -19.08
C MET A 1 62.11 -29.58 -17.91
N ARG A 2 61.09 -28.74 -17.64
CA ARG A 2 59.77 -29.07 -17.02
C ARG A 2 59.77 -29.58 -15.55
N ILE A 3 58.94 -29.21 -14.57
CA ILE A 3 57.59 -28.60 -14.41
C ILE A 3 57.54 -28.06 -12.93
N GLY A 4 57.09 -26.83 -12.65
CA GLY A 4 55.72 -26.48 -12.21
C GLY A 4 55.36 -27.12 -10.86
N GLY A 5 55.23 -26.43 -9.72
CA GLY A 5 54.29 -25.34 -9.45
C GLY A 5 53.05 -25.90 -8.72
N ILE A 6 52.85 -25.57 -7.44
CA ILE A 6 51.55 -25.75 -6.77
C ILE A 6 51.29 -24.48 -5.95
N MET A 7 50.46 -23.59 -6.48
CA MET A 7 49.82 -22.52 -5.70
C MET A 7 48.59 -23.12 -5.01
N VAL A 8 48.55 -23.05 -3.68
CA VAL A 8 47.35 -23.35 -2.90
C VAL A 8 46.46 -22.11 -2.93
N ALA A 9 45.45 -22.11 -3.79
CA ALA A 9 44.41 -21.09 -3.79
C ALA A 9 43.40 -21.42 -2.67
N ALA A 10 43.41 -20.62 -1.60
CA ALA A 10 42.37 -20.65 -0.58
C ALA A 10 41.08 -20.06 -1.16
N ALA A 11 40.07 -20.90 -1.36
CA ALA A 11 38.73 -20.45 -1.72
C ALA A 11 38.06 -19.83 -0.47
N ALA A 12 38.01 -18.51 -0.42
CA ALA A 12 37.21 -17.80 0.56
C ALA A 12 35.72 -17.92 0.14
N MET A 13 34.99 -18.80 0.83
CA MET A 13 33.53 -18.85 0.71
C MET A 13 32.97 -17.61 1.39
N VAL A 14 32.60 -16.60 0.60
CA VAL A 14 31.82 -15.46 1.08
C VAL A 14 30.46 -16.00 1.50
N ALA A 15 30.28 -16.19 2.80
CA ALA A 15 28.97 -16.44 3.37
C ALA A 15 28.12 -15.20 3.07
N MET A 16 27.22 -15.33 2.10
CA MET A 16 26.14 -14.39 1.87
C MET A 16 25.26 -14.48 3.11
N ALA A 17 25.57 -13.68 4.12
CA ALA A 17 24.66 -13.42 5.22
C ALA A 17 23.44 -12.75 4.60
N GLY A 18 22.44 -13.57 4.23
CA GLY A 18 21.11 -13.07 3.95
C GLY A 18 20.64 -12.44 5.25
N SER A 19 20.68 -11.10 5.31
CA SER A 19 19.92 -10.37 6.32
C SER A 19 18.49 -10.91 6.28
N PRO A 20 17.83 -11.10 7.43
CA PRO A 20 16.40 -11.40 7.41
C PRO A 20 15.72 -10.25 6.68
N ALA A 21 15.24 -10.49 5.46
CA ALA A 21 14.25 -9.62 4.85
C ALA A 21 13.02 -9.74 5.75
N SER A 22 12.68 -8.65 6.44
CA SER A 22 11.40 -8.55 7.12
C SER A 22 10.34 -8.62 6.03
N ALA A 23 9.61 -9.73 5.96
CA ALA A 23 8.50 -9.83 5.02
C ALA A 23 7.48 -8.74 5.36
N GLY A 24 7.22 -7.85 4.39
CA GLY A 24 6.15 -6.88 4.49
C GLY A 24 4.79 -7.57 4.58
N THR A 25 3.72 -6.78 4.67
CA THR A 25 2.36 -7.29 4.71
C THR A 25 1.43 -6.35 3.96
N SER A 26 0.97 -6.80 2.80
CA SER A 26 -0.15 -6.20 2.07
C SER A 26 -1.45 -6.21 2.88
N VAL A 27 -2.24 -5.14 2.76
CA VAL A 27 -3.52 -4.98 3.46
C VAL A 27 -4.60 -4.39 2.56
N SER A 28 -5.87 -4.63 2.89
CA SER A 28 -7.00 -4.02 2.20
C SER A 28 -7.98 -3.38 3.18
N SER A 29 -8.52 -2.23 2.81
CA SER A 29 -9.61 -1.52 3.51
C SER A 29 -10.79 -1.34 2.56
N TRP A 30 -12.00 -1.45 3.10
CA TRP A 30 -13.26 -1.38 2.33
C TRP A 30 -14.09 -0.19 2.80
N GLY A 31 -14.43 0.71 1.87
CA GLY A 31 -15.24 1.89 2.13
C GLY A 31 -16.72 1.55 2.26
N GLN A 32 -17.39 2.20 3.20
CA GLN A 32 -18.83 2.04 3.39
C GLN A 32 -19.59 2.55 2.16
N SER A 33 -20.56 1.75 1.70
CA SER A 33 -21.50 2.17 0.67
C SER A 33 -22.64 2.99 1.26
N VAL A 34 -23.02 4.05 0.55
CA VAL A 34 -24.23 4.85 0.82
C VAL A 34 -25.43 4.38 -0.01
N ARG A 35 -25.25 3.38 -0.89
CA ARG A 35 -26.30 2.81 -1.74
C ARG A 35 -26.66 1.39 -1.31
N SER A 36 -27.95 1.10 -1.26
CA SER A 36 -28.49 -0.20 -0.82
C SER A 36 -28.20 -1.36 -1.76
N ASN A 37 -27.80 -1.11 -3.01
CA ASN A 37 -27.48 -2.13 -4.00
C ASN A 37 -25.97 -2.32 -4.22
N CYS A 38 -25.15 -1.80 -3.31
CA CYS A 38 -23.70 -1.91 -3.38
C CYS A 38 -23.16 -2.16 -1.98
N ASP A 39 -22.42 -3.25 -1.78
CA ASP A 39 -21.98 -3.64 -0.43
C ASP A 39 -20.85 -2.74 0.09
N ASN A 40 -19.92 -2.34 -0.78
CA ASN A 40 -18.80 -1.45 -0.48
C ASN A 40 -18.59 -0.50 -1.64
N SER A 41 -18.38 0.78 -1.33
CA SER A 41 -18.19 1.85 -2.32
C SER A 41 -16.80 1.91 -2.92
N SER A 42 -15.80 1.56 -2.12
CA SER A 42 -14.41 1.60 -2.52
C SER A 42 -13.62 0.47 -1.90
N LYS A 43 -12.52 0.11 -2.56
CA LYS A 43 -11.51 -0.80 -2.02
C LYS A 43 -10.15 -0.13 -2.13
N GLY A 44 -9.54 0.12 -0.98
CA GLY A 44 -8.13 0.51 -0.88
C GLY A 44 -7.28 -0.73 -0.62
N THR A 45 -6.14 -0.85 -1.27
CA THR A 45 -5.14 -1.89 -1.02
C THR A 45 -3.76 -1.25 -0.95
N PHE A 46 -2.98 -1.62 0.06
CA PHE A 46 -1.54 -1.42 0.09
C PHE A 46 -0.91 -2.77 -0.19
N ASP A 47 -0.02 -2.84 -1.17
CA ASP A 47 0.73 -4.03 -1.53
C ASP A 47 2.20 -3.81 -1.21
N ASP A 48 2.79 -4.64 -0.34
CA ASP A 48 4.18 -4.46 0.08
C ASP A 48 5.18 -4.82 -1.04
N ASP A 49 4.79 -5.74 -1.93
CA ASP A 49 5.59 -6.11 -3.10
C ASP A 49 5.64 -4.96 -4.12
N GLY A 50 6.62 -4.07 -3.94
CA GLY A 50 6.76 -2.85 -4.73
C GLY A 50 5.99 -1.65 -4.17
N GLU A 51 5.40 -1.75 -2.97
CA GLU A 51 4.86 -0.62 -2.20
C GLU A 51 3.80 0.20 -2.96
N HIS A 52 2.86 -0.52 -3.56
CA HIS A 52 1.79 0.04 -4.38
C HIS A 52 0.51 0.28 -3.58
N PHE A 53 -0.14 1.42 -3.87
CA PHE A 53 -1.46 1.74 -3.37
C PHE A 53 -2.48 1.64 -4.49
N TYR A 54 -3.40 0.69 -4.39
CA TYR A 54 -4.51 0.53 -5.31
C TYR A 54 -5.79 1.07 -4.70
N LEU A 55 -6.51 1.91 -5.42
CA LEU A 55 -7.81 2.41 -5.03
C LEU A 55 -8.83 2.15 -6.14
N THR A 56 -9.71 1.20 -5.90
CA THR A 56 -10.81 0.86 -6.80
C THR A 56 -12.09 1.54 -6.36
N ASP A 57 -12.75 2.20 -7.31
CA ASP A 57 -14.14 2.64 -7.16
C ASP A 57 -15.05 1.47 -7.54
N LEU A 58 -15.92 1.05 -6.62
CA LEU A 58 -16.75 -0.14 -6.81
C LEU A 58 -18.19 0.20 -7.18
N CYS A 59 -18.66 1.43 -6.96
CA CYS A 59 -20.07 1.76 -7.04
C CYS A 59 -20.32 3.01 -7.88
N ALA A 60 -21.39 2.97 -8.68
CA ALA A 60 -21.83 4.15 -9.43
C ALA A 60 -22.72 5.05 -8.56
N ASP A 61 -22.17 5.59 -7.48
CA ASP A 61 -22.91 6.43 -6.52
C ASP A 61 -22.66 7.94 -6.66
N SER A 62 -22.02 8.35 -7.77
CA SER A 62 -21.66 9.75 -8.10
C SER A 62 -20.68 10.41 -7.14
N MET A 63 -20.19 9.69 -6.12
CA MET A 63 -19.05 10.09 -5.32
C MET A 63 -17.77 9.48 -5.91
N SER A 64 -16.62 10.05 -5.56
CA SER A 64 -15.31 9.48 -5.85
C SER A 64 -14.92 8.50 -4.74
N ALA A 65 -14.32 7.38 -5.11
CA ALA A 65 -13.56 6.59 -4.16
C ALA A 65 -12.36 7.38 -3.62
N VAL A 66 -12.09 7.25 -2.34
CA VAL A 66 -10.95 7.90 -1.68
C VAL A 66 -10.29 6.99 -0.67
N MET A 67 -8.98 7.12 -0.52
CA MET A 67 -8.18 6.42 0.48
C MET A 67 -7.33 7.42 1.25
N LYS A 68 -7.42 7.37 2.58
CA LYS A 68 -6.44 8.00 3.47
C LYS A 68 -5.30 7.03 3.72
N VAL A 69 -4.09 7.56 3.79
CA VAL A 69 -2.89 6.80 4.10
C VAL A 69 -2.14 7.52 5.23
N ASP A 70 -1.76 6.77 6.25
CA ASP A 70 -0.95 7.22 7.38
C ASP A 70 0.25 6.28 7.52
N VAL A 71 1.46 6.83 7.55
CA VAL A 71 2.72 6.09 7.49
C VAL A 71 3.50 6.35 8.78
N ALA A 72 4.17 5.33 9.30
CA ALA A 72 4.94 5.46 10.53
C ALA A 72 6.04 6.55 10.37
N PRO A 73 6.19 7.47 11.35
CA PRO A 73 5.43 7.57 12.59
C PRO A 73 4.01 8.14 12.38
N TYR A 74 3.02 7.37 12.83
CA TYR A 74 1.60 7.66 12.62
C TYR A 74 1.15 8.98 13.25
N GLN A 75 0.20 9.63 12.60
CA GLN A 75 -0.40 10.84 13.13
C GLN A 75 -1.34 10.55 14.30
N SER A 76 -1.34 11.44 15.30
CA SER A 76 -2.25 11.31 16.43
C SER A 76 -3.68 11.77 16.08
N GLY A 77 -4.68 11.22 16.78
CA GLY A 77 -6.08 11.65 16.64
C GLY A 77 -6.77 11.25 15.33
N GLY A 78 -6.28 10.22 14.63
CA GLY A 78 -6.86 9.79 13.34
C GLY A 78 -6.46 10.68 12.16
N GLY A 79 -5.30 11.36 12.29
CA GLY A 79 -4.65 12.05 11.19
C GLY A 79 -4.21 11.10 10.07
N TYR A 80 -3.74 11.68 8.99
CA TYR A 80 -3.24 10.96 7.82
C TYR A 80 -2.21 11.85 7.10
N ASP A 81 -1.27 11.23 6.40
CA ASP A 81 -0.22 11.95 5.69
C ASP A 81 -0.66 12.40 4.30
N PHE A 82 -1.42 11.56 3.59
CA PHE A 82 -1.93 11.90 2.28
C PHE A 82 -3.22 11.17 1.93
N THR A 83 -3.85 11.61 0.85
CA THR A 83 -5.05 10.99 0.29
C THR A 83 -4.84 10.65 -1.18
N ILE A 84 -5.43 9.55 -1.60
CA ILE A 84 -5.50 9.13 -2.99
C ILE A 84 -6.97 9.19 -3.40
N TRP A 85 -7.26 9.90 -4.48
CA TRP A 85 -8.60 10.04 -5.02
C TRP A 85 -8.70 9.26 -6.33
N ASN A 86 -9.76 8.47 -6.45
CA ASN A 86 -10.18 7.89 -7.71
C ASN A 86 -11.53 8.50 -8.09
N SER A 87 -11.48 9.55 -8.90
CA SER A 87 -12.65 10.23 -9.46
C SER A 87 -13.07 9.65 -10.81
N ASN A 88 -12.48 8.51 -11.21
CA ASN A 88 -12.91 7.81 -12.41
C ASN A 88 -14.15 6.99 -12.06
N THR A 89 -15.05 6.83 -13.03
CA THR A 89 -16.33 6.12 -12.86
C THR A 89 -16.16 4.74 -12.20
N ALA A 90 -17.24 4.23 -11.61
CA ALA A 90 -17.31 2.89 -11.02
C ALA A 90 -16.62 1.79 -11.86
N GLY A 91 -15.91 0.90 -11.18
CA GLY A 91 -15.09 -0.17 -11.76
C GLY A 91 -13.66 0.25 -12.12
N SER A 92 -13.33 1.53 -11.99
CA SER A 92 -11.98 2.05 -12.23
C SER A 92 -11.05 1.79 -11.05
N THR A 93 -9.75 1.74 -11.33
CA THR A 93 -8.70 1.65 -10.29
C THR A 93 -7.60 2.66 -10.58
N VAL A 94 -7.14 3.34 -9.53
CA VAL A 94 -5.92 4.15 -9.53
C VAL A 94 -4.82 3.37 -8.80
N ASP A 95 -3.61 3.43 -9.35
CA ASP A 95 -2.38 2.91 -8.76
C ASP A 95 -1.47 4.09 -8.44
N VAL A 96 -1.00 4.15 -7.20
CA VAL A 96 0.04 5.07 -6.76
C VAL A 96 1.17 4.26 -6.14
N ASN A 97 2.34 4.29 -6.77
CA ASN A 97 3.55 3.75 -6.19
C ASN A 97 4.20 4.76 -5.23
N LYS A 98 4.72 4.27 -4.11
CA LYS A 98 5.63 4.98 -3.20
C LYS A 98 6.80 4.07 -2.88
N SER A 99 7.83 4.63 -2.24
CA SER A 99 8.88 3.81 -1.67
C SER A 99 9.15 4.19 -0.22
N TYR A 100 9.17 3.19 0.64
CA TYR A 100 9.40 3.30 2.06
C TYR A 100 10.61 2.44 2.46
N ALA A 101 11.08 2.64 3.68
CA ALA A 101 12.10 1.75 4.22
C ALA A 101 11.43 0.43 4.64
N GLU A 102 12.13 -0.68 4.46
CA GLU A 102 11.67 -1.99 4.96
C GLU A 102 11.33 -1.91 6.46
N GLY A 103 10.19 -2.48 6.84
CA GLY A 103 9.64 -2.41 8.19
C GLY A 103 8.80 -1.15 8.46
N THR A 104 8.59 -0.27 7.48
CA THR A 104 7.79 0.95 7.69
C THR A 104 6.32 0.58 7.81
N GLY A 105 5.70 0.91 8.94
CA GLY A 105 4.26 0.68 9.13
C GLY A 105 3.42 1.58 8.22
N VAL A 106 2.41 1.02 7.57
CA VAL A 106 1.49 1.73 6.67
C VAL A 106 0.05 1.40 7.05
N CYS A 107 -0.76 2.41 7.33
CA CYS A 107 -2.18 2.28 7.59
C CYS A 107 -2.99 2.92 6.46
N ILE A 108 -4.05 2.25 6.03
CA ILE A 108 -4.97 2.74 5.00
C ILE A 108 -6.42 2.72 5.49
N GLN A 109 -7.21 3.68 5.01
CA GLN A 109 -8.65 3.73 5.21
C GLN A 109 -9.34 4.15 3.93
N ALA A 110 -10.14 3.25 3.36
CA ALA A 110 -10.93 3.54 2.17
C ALA A 110 -12.30 4.16 2.54
N GLY A 111 -12.82 4.98 1.66
CA GLY A 111 -14.11 5.64 1.82
C GLY A 111 -14.59 6.30 0.53
N LEU A 112 -15.50 7.25 0.71
CA LEU A 112 -16.10 8.07 -0.34
C LEU A 112 -15.84 9.55 -0.09
N GLY A 113 -15.85 10.34 -1.15
CA GLY A 113 -15.93 11.79 -1.05
C GLY A 113 -16.25 12.45 -2.39
N GLU A 114 -16.53 13.73 -2.36
CA GLU A 114 -16.66 14.53 -3.58
C GLU A 114 -15.34 15.22 -3.87
N SER A 115 -14.57 14.70 -4.83
CA SER A 115 -13.24 15.23 -5.16
C SER A 115 -13.25 16.71 -5.57
N SER A 116 -14.38 17.22 -6.08
CA SER A 116 -14.55 18.60 -6.53
C SER A 116 -14.67 19.61 -5.38
N SER A 117 -15.40 19.25 -4.32
CA SER A 117 -15.63 20.10 -3.15
C SER A 117 -14.70 19.76 -1.98
N GLY A 118 -14.05 18.58 -2.03
CA GLY A 118 -13.25 18.04 -0.93
C GLY A 118 -14.09 17.48 0.22
N GLU A 119 -15.39 17.30 0.01
CA GLU A 119 -16.30 16.76 1.02
C GLU A 119 -16.09 15.25 1.21
N TRP A 120 -16.23 14.81 2.44
CA TRP A 120 -16.02 13.42 2.84
C TRP A 120 -17.36 12.72 3.07
N GLY A 121 -17.48 11.48 2.61
CA GLY A 121 -18.64 10.63 2.83
C GLY A 121 -18.38 9.56 3.90
N GLY A 122 -18.86 8.34 3.62
CA GLY A 122 -18.67 7.18 4.48
C GLY A 122 -17.26 6.60 4.43
N TRP A 123 -16.79 6.06 5.55
CA TRP A 123 -15.46 5.48 5.69
C TRP A 123 -15.51 4.06 6.25
N GLY A 124 -14.61 3.22 5.77
CA GLY A 124 -14.30 1.94 6.37
C GLY A 124 -13.47 2.06 7.66
N TYR A 125 -12.96 0.92 8.11
CA TYR A 125 -12.00 0.87 9.22
C TYR A 125 -10.56 1.04 8.71
N TRP A 126 -9.71 1.61 9.56
CA TRP A 126 -8.27 1.60 9.36
C TRP A 126 -7.77 0.16 9.36
N THR A 127 -6.92 -0.15 8.39
CA THR A 127 -6.20 -1.43 8.30
C THR A 127 -4.74 -1.14 8.09
N CYS A 128 -3.86 -1.82 8.82
CA CYS A 128 -2.44 -1.52 8.84
C CYS A 128 -1.60 -2.73 8.45
N GLY A 129 -0.63 -2.50 7.58
CA GLY A 129 0.40 -3.43 7.15
C GLY A 129 1.79 -2.84 7.39
N VAL A 130 2.77 -3.45 6.74
CA VAL A 130 4.18 -3.08 6.85
C VAL A 130 4.77 -3.16 5.45
N ALA A 131 5.52 -2.12 5.06
CA ALA A 131 6.33 -2.11 3.84
C ALA A 131 7.59 -2.96 4.02
#